data_AF-A0A6P4AWW0-F1
#
_entry.id   AF-A0A6P4AWW0-F1
#
_cell.length_a   1.000
_cell.length_b   1.000
_cell.length_c   1.000
_cell.angle_alpha   90.00
_cell.angle_beta   90.00
_cell.angle_gamma   90.00
#
_symmetry.space_group_name_H-M   'P 1'
#
loop_
_entity.id
_entity.type
_entity.pdbx_description
1 polymer ?
#
loop_
_entity_poly.entity_id
_entity_poly.type
_entity_poly.pdbx_seq_one_letter_code
_entity_poly.pdbx_strand_id
1 'polypeptide(L)'
;MPLYAKFLKELMTRKRNWGEKETVVLTEECSAIIQKKLLQKLKDPRSFQIPCIIGDMNIEKALCDLGASINLMSLAMMKRMRIEEAKPTRMALQLADRTFKFSHGVVEDLLVKVG
;
A
#
# COMPACT_ATOMS: atom_id res chain seq x y z
N MET A 1 -3.56 21.90 17.44
CA MET A 1 -3.02 21.76 16.06
C MET A 1 -1.60 21.21 16.17
N PRO A 2 -1.21 20.22 15.34
CA PRO A 2 0.18 19.77 15.27
C PRO A 2 1.11 20.96 14.98
N LEU A 3 2.29 21.01 15.62
CA LEU A 3 3.28 22.08 15.45
C LEU A 3 3.61 22.34 13.96
N TYR A 4 3.67 21.27 13.17
CA TYR A 4 3.85 21.32 11.73
C TYR A 4 2.75 22.10 10.98
N ALA A 5 1.47 21.90 11.35
CA ALA A 5 0.36 22.58 10.69
C ALA A 5 0.35 24.09 10.99
N LYS A 6 0.77 24.49 12.20
CA LYS A 6 0.97 25.89 12.56
C LYS A 6 2.12 26.51 11.76
N PHE A 7 3.25 25.81 11.67
CA PHE A 7 4.42 26.22 10.90
C PHE A 7 4.10 26.44 9.41
N LEU A 8 3.42 25.49 8.76
CA LEU A 8 2.98 25.63 7.37
C LEU A 8 2.04 26.83 7.18
N LYS A 9 1.11 27.05 8.11
CA LYS A 9 0.17 28.18 8.04
C LYS A 9 0.91 29.53 8.11
N GLU A 10 1.93 29.63 8.96
CA GLU A 10 2.78 30.83 9.06
C GLU A 10 3.61 31.08 7.80
N LEU A 11 4.13 30.02 7.17
CA LEU A 11 4.82 30.12 5.88
C LEU A 11 3.89 30.61 4.76
N MET A 12 2.71 29.99 4.65
CA MET A 12 1.72 30.34 3.63
C MET A 12 1.18 31.76 3.78
N THR A 13 1.09 32.25 5.03
CA THR A 13 0.66 33.62 5.33
C THR A 13 1.79 34.64 5.24
N ARG A 14 3.00 34.24 4.81
CA ARG A 14 4.22 35.09 4.71
C ARG A 14 4.51 35.89 5.98
N LYS A 15 4.06 35.41 7.14
CA LYS A 15 4.31 36.05 8.45
C LYS A 15 5.74 35.83 8.95
N ARG A 16 6.54 35.01 8.25
CA ARG A 16 7.94 34.72 8.58
C ARG A 16 8.91 35.51 7.70
N ASN A 17 9.95 36.04 8.31
CA ASN A 17 11.11 36.62 7.63
C ASN A 17 12.07 35.49 7.25
N TRP A 18 12.43 35.38 5.97
CA TRP A 18 13.26 34.29 5.44
C TRP A 18 14.77 34.40 5.77
N GLY A 19 15.17 35.44 6.51
CA GLY A 19 16.57 35.70 6.85
C GLY A 19 17.11 34.88 8.02
N GLU A 20 16.24 34.33 8.87
CA GLU A 20 16.65 33.56 10.06
C GLU A 20 16.52 32.06 9.79
N LYS A 21 17.63 31.32 9.95
CA LYS A 21 17.62 29.85 9.94
C LYS A 21 17.02 29.34 11.25
N GLU A 22 15.69 29.22 11.28
CA GLU A 22 14.97 28.67 12.42
C GLU A 22 14.92 27.13 12.33
N THR A 23 15.27 26.44 13.42
CA THR A 23 15.16 24.97 13.50
C THR A 23 13.87 24.60 14.21
N VAL A 24 13.04 23.77 13.58
CA VAL A 24 11.77 23.31 14.14
C VAL A 24 11.84 21.82 14.43
N VAL A 25 11.44 21.41 15.63
CA VAL A 25 11.35 20.00 16.01
C VAL A 25 10.10 19.40 15.37
N LEU A 26 10.29 18.34 14.59
CA LEU A 26 9.23 17.59 13.94
C LEU A 26 8.97 16.28 14.66
N THR A 27 7.73 15.78 14.59
CA THR A 27 7.45 14.39 14.96
C THR A 27 8.10 13.44 13.96
N GLU A 28 8.33 12.19 14.36
CA GLU A 28 8.86 11.16 13.45
C GLU A 28 8.00 11.02 12.20
N GLU A 29 6.66 11.09 12.30
CA GLU A 29 5.80 10.96 11.12
C GLU A 29 6.00 12.13 10.15
N CYS A 30 6.07 13.36 10.67
CA CYS A 30 6.31 14.55 9.87
C CYS A 30 7.70 14.53 9.21
N SER A 31 8.72 14.10 9.95
CA SER A 31 10.10 13.95 9.44
C SER A 31 10.17 12.89 8.33
N ALA A 32 9.53 11.73 8.52
CA ALA A 32 9.49 10.66 7.53
C ALA A 32 8.82 11.11 6.22
N ILE A 33 7.73 11.90 6.31
CA ILE A 33 7.06 12.48 5.13
C ILE A 33 8.01 13.39 4.34
N ILE A 34 8.70 14.31 5.02
CA ILE A 34 9.62 15.28 4.38
C ILE A 34 10.83 14.57 3.78
N GLN A 35 11.42 13.63 4.53
CA GLN A 35 12.58 12.87 4.07
C GLN A 35 12.21 11.78 3.05
N LYS A 36 10.91 11.61 2.74
CA LYS A 36 10.37 10.49 1.94
C LYS A 36 10.86 9.13 2.42
N LYS A 37 11.14 9.02 3.72
CA LYS A 37 11.55 7.76 4.33
C LYS A 37 10.32 6.92 4.60
N LEU A 38 10.39 5.65 4.25
CA LEU A 38 9.38 4.69 4.62
C LEU A 38 9.51 4.38 6.11
N LEU A 39 8.45 4.62 6.89
CA LEU A 39 8.40 4.10 8.26
C LEU A 39 8.31 2.57 8.20
N GLN A 40 8.96 1.87 9.14
CA GLN A 40 8.76 0.43 9.28
C GLN A 40 7.28 0.18 9.58
N LYS A 41 6.63 -0.58 8.70
CA LYS A 41 5.23 -0.92 8.84
C LYS A 41 5.09 -1.80 10.09
N LEU A 42 4.41 -1.30 11.12
CA LEU A 42 3.99 -2.13 12.26
C LEU A 42 3.11 -3.27 11.74
N LYS A 43 3.13 -4.43 12.40
CA LYS A 43 2.21 -5.53 12.07
C LYS A 43 0.79 -4.98 12.04
N ASP A 44 0.14 -5.08 10.88
CA ASP A 44 -1.23 -4.62 10.73
C ASP A 44 -2.15 -5.63 11.43
N PRO A 45 -2.82 -5.25 12.54
CA PRO A 45 -3.70 -6.15 13.27
C PRO A 45 -4.92 -6.59 12.44
N ARG A 46 -5.20 -5.95 11.30
CA ARG A 46 -6.28 -6.29 10.38
C ARG A 46 -5.88 -7.27 9.28
N SER A 47 -4.60 -7.65 9.21
CA SER A 47 -4.09 -8.60 8.24
C SER A 47 -3.79 -9.95 8.91
N PHE A 48 -4.32 -11.04 8.34
CA PHE A 48 -4.10 -12.40 8.83
C PHE A 48 -3.94 -13.37 7.66
N GLN A 49 -3.53 -14.59 7.93
CA GLN A 49 -3.38 -15.63 6.90
C GLN A 49 -4.48 -16.66 7.04
N ILE A 50 -5.07 -17.06 5.92
CA ILE A 50 -6.08 -18.11 5.84
C ILE A 50 -5.69 -19.16 4.80
N PRO A 51 -6.01 -20.43 5.03
CA PRO A 51 -5.96 -21.42 3.96
C PRO A 51 -7.08 -21.13 2.96
N CYS A 52 -6.78 -21.30 1.67
CA CYS A 52 -7.79 -21.28 0.63
C CYS A 52 -7.43 -22.23 -0.51
N ILE A 53 -8.42 -22.59 -1.31
CA ILE A 53 -8.26 -23.33 -2.56
C ILE A 53 -8.64 -22.38 -3.68
N ILE A 54 -7.79 -22.26 -4.69
CA ILE A 54 -8.05 -21.47 -5.88
C ILE A 54 -7.98 -22.41 -7.08
N GLY A 55 -9.11 -22.62 -7.76
CA GLY A 55 -9.25 -23.71 -8.73
C GLY A 55 -8.98 -25.06 -8.07
N ASP A 56 -7.90 -25.73 -8.49
CA ASP A 56 -7.40 -26.99 -7.94
C ASP A 56 -6.19 -26.83 -7.00
N MET A 57 -5.72 -25.60 -6.80
CA MET A 57 -4.52 -25.30 -6.03
C MET A 57 -4.82 -25.01 -4.57
N ASN A 58 -4.25 -25.82 -3.67
CA ASN A 58 -4.27 -25.56 -2.23
C ASN A 58 -3.21 -24.51 -1.84
N ILE A 59 -3.65 -23.45 -1.17
CA ILE A 59 -2.81 -22.37 -0.63
C ILE A 59 -2.95 -22.38 0.88
N GLU A 60 -1.91 -22.79 1.59
CA GLU A 60 -1.94 -22.88 3.06
C GLU A 60 -2.05 -21.52 3.76
N LYS A 61 -1.47 -20.48 3.14
CA LYS A 61 -1.27 -19.15 3.75
C LYS A 61 -1.56 -18.03 2.75
N ALA A 62 -2.82 -17.81 2.43
CA ALA A 62 -3.26 -16.63 1.70
C ALA A 62 -3.40 -15.44 2.65
N LEU A 63 -2.86 -14.28 2.27
CA LEU A 63 -3.03 -13.05 3.05
C LEU A 63 -4.47 -12.53 2.90
N CYS A 64 -5.19 -12.42 4.00
CA CYS A 64 -6.48 -11.75 4.10
C CYS A 64 -6.26 -10.37 4.73
N ASP A 65 -6.56 -9.32 3.96
CA ASP A 65 -6.52 -7.94 4.40
C ASP A 65 -7.94 -7.36 4.33
N LEU A 66 -8.57 -7.15 5.49
CA LEU A 66 -9.93 -6.60 5.57
C LEU A 66 -10.02 -5.13 5.09
N GLY A 67 -8.88 -4.45 4.95
CA GLY A 67 -8.78 -3.12 4.38
C GLY A 67 -8.62 -3.11 2.85
N ALA A 68 -8.35 -4.27 2.23
CA ALA A 68 -8.20 -4.36 0.79
C ALA A 68 -9.57 -4.51 0.10
N SER A 69 -9.81 -3.69 -0.92
CA SER A 69 -11.02 -3.77 -1.75
C SER A 69 -10.89 -4.69 -2.97
N ILE A 70 -9.69 -5.24 -3.20
CA ILE A 70 -9.37 -6.08 -4.35
C ILE A 70 -8.54 -7.29 -3.92
N ASN A 71 -8.69 -8.40 -4.65
CA ASN A 71 -7.85 -9.57 -4.49
C ASN A 71 -6.61 -9.45 -5.38
N LEU A 72 -5.44 -9.75 -4.83
CA LEU A 72 -4.18 -9.74 -5.57
C LEU A 72 -3.59 -11.13 -5.64
N MET A 73 -3.06 -11.44 -6.82
CA MET A 73 -2.35 -12.67 -7.10
C MET A 73 -1.03 -12.35 -7.78
N SER A 74 0.05 -13.01 -7.36
CA SER A 74 1.33 -12.82 -8.02
C SER A 74 1.33 -13.46 -9.41
N LEU A 75 2.07 -12.87 -10.35
CA LEU A 75 2.25 -13.44 -11.69
C LEU A 75 2.85 -14.87 -11.63
N ALA A 76 3.71 -15.13 -10.63
CA ALA A 76 4.25 -16.47 -10.39
C ALA A 76 3.15 -17.48 -10.03
N MET A 77 2.18 -17.09 -9.19
CA MET A 77 1.05 -17.94 -8.84
C MET A 77 0.15 -18.20 -10.05
N MET A 78 -0.14 -17.16 -10.83
CA MET A 78 -0.91 -17.27 -12.08
C MET A 78 -0.28 -18.29 -13.04
N LYS A 79 1.05 -18.22 -13.24
CA LYS A 79 1.80 -19.20 -14.04
C LYS A 79 1.77 -20.61 -13.45
N ARG A 80 1.87 -20.76 -12.13
CA ARG A 80 1.78 -22.08 -11.46
C ARG A 80 0.42 -22.74 -11.66
N MET A 81 -0.66 -21.95 -11.72
CA MET A 81 -2.01 -22.44 -12.03
C MET A 81 -2.26 -22.61 -13.53
N ARG A 82 -1.24 -22.41 -14.38
CA ARG A 82 -1.33 -22.53 -15.85
C ARG A 82 -2.43 -21.64 -16.45
N ILE A 83 -2.66 -20.48 -15.85
CA ILE A 83 -3.52 -19.44 -16.42
C ILE A 83 -2.69 -18.74 -17.50
N GLU A 84 -3.04 -18.98 -18.76
CA GLU A 84 -2.30 -18.47 -19.92
C GLU A 84 -2.63 -17.03 -20.24
N GLU A 85 -3.90 -16.65 -20.09
CA GLU A 85 -4.39 -15.32 -20.42
C GLU A 85 -5.07 -14.66 -19.21
N ALA A 86 -4.77 -13.37 -19.03
CA ALA A 86 -5.50 -12.48 -18.15
C ALA A 86 -6.00 -11.31 -18.99
N LYS A 87 -7.22 -10.85 -18.70
CA LYS A 87 -7.84 -9.74 -19.40
C LYS A 87 -6.98 -8.48 -19.24
N PRO A 88 -6.55 -7.83 -20.32
CA PRO A 88 -5.76 -6.61 -20.22
C PRO A 88 -6.47 -5.54 -19.40
N THR A 89 -5.73 -4.82 -18.56
CA THR A 89 -6.26 -3.73 -17.76
C THR A 89 -5.26 -2.59 -17.66
N ARG A 90 -5.76 -1.37 -17.46
CA ARG A 90 -4.95 -0.16 -17.22
C ARG A 90 -4.84 0.20 -15.75
N MET A 91 -5.24 -0.71 -14.86
CA MET A 91 -5.24 -0.51 -13.42
C MET A 91 -3.81 -0.33 -12.89
N ALA A 92 -3.65 0.68 -12.03
CA ALA A 92 -2.43 0.92 -11.27
C ALA A 92 -2.75 0.84 -9.77
N LEU A 93 -1.92 0.13 -9.04
CA LEU A 93 -2.05 -0.11 -7.61
C LEU A 93 -1.05 0.78 -6.88
N GLN A 94 -1.56 1.62 -5.98
CA GLN A 94 -0.72 2.30 -5.02
C GLN A 94 -0.61 1.46 -3.75
N LEU A 95 0.59 1.02 -3.43
CA LEU A 95 0.86 0.22 -2.24
C LEU A 95 1.04 1.13 -1.01
N ALA A 96 1.00 0.52 0.18
CA ALA A 96 1.19 1.25 1.44
C ALA A 96 2.55 1.95 1.54
N ASP A 97 3.55 1.47 0.80
CA ASP A 97 4.87 2.09 0.67
C ASP A 97 4.91 3.25 -0.34
N ARG A 98 3.75 3.65 -0.87
CA ARG A 98 3.54 4.67 -1.91
C ARG A 98 4.14 4.31 -3.27
N THR A 99 4.64 3.09 -3.46
CA THR A 99 5.04 2.62 -4.77
C THR A 99 3.83 2.32 -5.63
N PHE A 100 3.99 2.52 -6.94
CA PHE A 100 2.98 2.17 -7.93
C PHE A 100 3.36 0.87 -8.63
N LYS A 101 2.40 -0.04 -8.76
CA LYS A 101 2.52 -1.28 -9.54
C LYS A 101 1.42 -1.34 -10.58
N PHE A 102 1.78 -1.71 -11.80
CA PHE A 102 0.83 -1.95 -12.87
C PHE A 102 0.46 -3.43 -12.87
N SER A 103 -0.83 -3.73 -12.87
CA SER A 103 -1.30 -5.11 -12.94
C SER A 103 -1.04 -5.69 -14.33
N HIS A 104 -0.65 -6.97 -14.39
CA HIS A 104 -0.46 -7.68 -15.65
C HIS A 104 -1.78 -7.85 -16.42
N GLY A 105 -2.86 -8.11 -15.69
CA GLY A 105 -4.20 -8.33 -16.22
C GLY A 105 -5.16 -8.60 -15.07
N VAL A 106 -6.43 -8.85 -15.40
CA VAL A 106 -7.45 -9.33 -14.48
C VAL A 106 -7.82 -10.76 -14.88
N VAL A 107 -7.79 -11.66 -13.91
CA VAL A 107 -8.35 -13.01 -14.07
C VAL A 107 -9.79 -12.95 -13.57
N GLU A 108 -10.73 -13.25 -14.45
CA GLU A 108 -12.16 -13.32 -14.14
C GLU A 108 -12.56 -14.79 -13.90
N ASP A 109 -13.68 -15.02 -13.21
CA ASP A 109 -14.31 -16.34 -13.04
C ASP A 109 -13.46 -17.46 -12.38
N LEU A 110 -12.54 -17.07 -11.50
CA LEU A 110 -11.73 -18.03 -10.75
C LEU A 110 -12.46 -18.49 -9.48
N LEU A 111 -12.70 -19.79 -9.37
CA LEU A 111 -13.30 -20.38 -8.17
C LEU A 111 -12.34 -20.30 -6.99
N VAL A 112 -12.83 -19.76 -5.88
CA VAL A 112 -12.08 -19.67 -4.62
C VAL A 112 -12.91 -20.28 -3.50
N LYS A 113 -12.33 -21.24 -2.79
CA LYS A 113 -12.87 -21.77 -1.53
C LYS A 113 -12.01 -21.25 -0.38
N VAL A 114 -12.64 -20.60 0.59
CA VAL A 114 -12.01 -20.12 1.81
C VAL A 114 -12.54 -20.95 2.97
N GLY A 115 -11.64 -21.54 3.77
CA GLY A 115 -12.02 -22.59 4.72
C GLY A 115 -12.36 -23.90 4.02
#